data_AF-A0A2N9IIR3-F1
#
_entry.id   AF-A0A2N9IIR3-F1
#
_cell.length_a   1.000
_cell.length_b   1.000
_cell.length_c   1.000
_cell.angle_alpha   90.00
_cell.angle_beta   90.00
_cell.angle_gamma   90.00
#
_symmetry.space_group_name_H-M   'P 1'
#
loop_
_entity.id
_entity.type
_entity.pdbx_description
1 polymer ?
#
loop_
_entity_poly.entity_id
_entity_poly.type
_entity_poly.pdbx_seq_one_letter_code
_entity_poly.pdbx_strand_id
1 'polypeptide(L)'
;MSRGSSQHRIHGLFERALVNGNLRNSVVLWRCYIAYEINIASNPSAAKRIFFRAIHACPWSKRLWLDGFLKLNCILTGKELSDLQEVMRDKELNMRTDIYEILLQDELIA
;
A
#
# COMPACT_ATOMS: atom_id res chain seq x y z
N MET A 1 -17.50 6.38 24.16
CA MET A 1 -16.59 5.23 23.99
C MET A 1 -15.90 5.38 22.63
N SER A 2 -14.75 6.04 22.60
CA SER A 2 -13.41 5.42 22.53
C SER A 2 -12.95 4.96 21.13
N ARG A 3 -13.24 5.73 20.06
CA ARG A 3 -12.69 5.51 18.70
C ARG A 3 -11.16 5.29 18.68
N GLY A 4 -10.42 6.03 19.50
CA GLY A 4 -8.98 5.82 19.68
C GLY A 4 -8.67 4.41 20.20
N SER A 5 -9.38 3.92 21.24
CA SER A 5 -9.12 2.59 21.81
C SER A 5 -9.35 1.44 20.82
N SER A 6 -10.37 1.54 19.97
CA SER A 6 -10.62 0.53 18.93
C SER A 6 -9.54 0.55 17.86
N GLN A 7 -9.05 1.73 17.48
CA GLN A 7 -7.98 1.86 16.48
C GLN A 7 -6.69 1.21 16.95
N HIS A 8 -6.27 1.49 18.19
CA HIS A 8 -5.07 0.88 18.78
C HIS A 8 -5.18 -0.66 18.84
N ARG A 9 -6.37 -1.19 19.16
CA ARG A 9 -6.60 -2.64 19.21
C ARG A 9 -6.51 -3.31 17.83
N ILE A 10 -7.08 -2.69 16.79
CA ILE A 10 -7.04 -3.24 15.43
C ILE A 10 -5.60 -3.15 14.87
N HIS A 11 -4.92 -2.03 15.08
CA HIS A 11 -3.52 -1.86 14.70
C HIS A 11 -2.64 -2.93 15.38
N GLY A 12 -2.81 -3.12 16.69
CA GLY A 12 -2.12 -4.18 17.43
C GLY A 12 -2.47 -5.60 16.95
N LEU A 13 -3.67 -5.84 16.41
CA LEU A 13 -4.01 -7.13 15.81
C LEU A 13 -3.22 -7.37 14.51
N PHE A 14 -3.16 -6.38 13.62
CA PHE A 14 -2.37 -6.48 12.39
C PHE A 14 -0.88 -6.65 12.69
N GLU A 15 -0.31 -5.83 13.57
CA GLU A 15 1.11 -5.93 13.92
C GLU A 15 1.45 -7.30 14.50
N ARG A 16 0.62 -7.84 15.42
CA ARG A 16 0.82 -9.21 15.93
C ARG A 16 0.72 -10.28 14.86
N ALA A 17 -0.20 -10.14 13.90
CA ALA A 17 -0.29 -11.08 12.78
C ALA A 17 0.99 -11.03 11.93
N LEU A 18 1.57 -9.85 11.72
CA LEU A 18 2.79 -9.66 10.94
C LEU A 18 4.08 -10.12 11.64
N VAL A 19 4.06 -10.30 12.97
CA VAL A 19 5.17 -10.93 13.71
C VAL A 19 5.34 -12.40 13.29
N ASN A 20 4.26 -13.08 12.91
CA ASN A 20 4.33 -14.45 12.42
C ASN A 20 4.92 -14.46 11.00
N GLY A 21 6.07 -15.13 10.83
CA GLY A 21 6.79 -15.19 9.56
C GLY A 21 5.96 -15.73 8.38
N ASN A 22 5.04 -16.66 8.64
CA ASN A 22 4.16 -17.21 7.60
C ASN A 22 3.14 -16.18 7.11
N LEU A 23 2.62 -15.35 8.02
CA LEU A 23 1.61 -14.33 7.72
C LEU A 23 2.24 -13.04 7.18
N ARG A 24 3.51 -12.76 7.50
CA ARG A 24 4.26 -11.60 6.98
C ARG A 24 4.37 -11.61 5.45
N ASN A 25 4.34 -12.78 4.83
CA ASN A 25 4.39 -12.92 3.36
C ASN A 25 2.98 -12.92 2.73
N SER A 26 1.92 -12.76 3.54
CA SER A 26 0.54 -12.73 3.05
C SER A 26 0.23 -11.36 2.47
N VAL A 27 0.18 -11.30 1.14
CA VAL A 27 -0.24 -10.12 0.38
C VAL A 27 -1.61 -9.61 0.82
N VAL A 28 -2.56 -10.52 1.06
CA VAL A 28 -3.93 -10.16 1.44
C VAL A 28 -3.94 -9.43 2.78
N LEU A 29 -3.16 -9.91 3.76
CA LEU A 29 -3.08 -9.29 5.08
C LEU A 29 -2.57 -7.85 4.98
N TRP A 30 -1.50 -7.60 4.21
CA TRP A 30 -0.98 -6.25 3.98
C TRP A 30 -2.00 -5.34 3.30
N ARG A 31 -2.69 -5.82 2.26
CA ARG A 31 -3.70 -5.04 1.55
C ARG A 31 -4.88 -4.67 2.46
N CYS A 32 -5.32 -5.59 3.32
CA CYS A 32 -6.34 -5.31 4.33
C CYS A 32 -5.87 -4.25 5.33
N TYR A 33 -4.61 -4.31 5.76
CA TYR A 33 -4.07 -3.36 6.73
C TYR A 33 -3.95 -1.94 6.14
N ILE A 34 -3.43 -1.83 4.90
CA ILE A 34 -3.36 -0.55 4.19
C ILE A 34 -4.77 0.02 3.97
N ALA A 35 -5.72 -0.81 3.52
CA ALA A 35 -7.10 -0.37 3.33
C ALA A 35 -7.77 0.08 4.64
N TYR A 36 -7.45 -0.57 5.76
CA TYR A 36 -7.92 -0.16 7.07
C TYR A 36 -7.37 1.23 7.45
N GLU A 37 -6.07 1.47 7.27
CA GLU A 37 -5.49 2.78 7.61
C GLU A 37 -6.05 3.91 6.74
N ILE A 38 -6.30 3.67 5.46
CA ILE A 38 -6.89 4.66 4.54
C ILE A 38 -8.37 4.90 4.88
N ASN A 39 -9.18 3.84 4.89
CA ASN A 39 -10.64 3.96 4.85
C ASN A 39 -11.28 4.08 6.24
N ILE A 40 -10.65 3.53 7.28
CA ILE A 40 -11.26 3.42 8.61
C ILE A 40 -10.49 4.26 9.63
N ALA A 41 -9.17 4.16 9.67
CA ALA A 41 -8.35 4.97 10.57
C ALA A 41 -8.16 6.41 10.07
N SER A 42 -8.34 6.64 8.76
CA SER A 42 -8.10 7.92 8.08
C SER A 42 -6.71 8.47 8.37
N ASN A 43 -5.70 7.58 8.33
CA ASN A 43 -4.30 7.90 8.59
C ASN A 43 -3.44 7.59 7.35
N PRO A 44 -3.39 8.50 6.37
CA PRO A 44 -2.64 8.31 5.12
C PRO A 44 -1.13 8.12 5.37
N SER A 45 -0.57 8.81 6.36
CA SER A 45 0.85 8.67 6.73
C SER A 45 1.18 7.27 7.25
N ALA A 46 0.29 6.66 8.03
CA ALA A 46 0.43 5.27 8.45
C ALA A 46 0.27 4.30 7.28
N ALA A 47 -0.72 4.52 6.40
CA ALA A 47 -0.93 3.70 5.22
C ALA A 47 0.31 3.68 4.31
N LYS A 48 0.93 4.84 4.07
CA LYS A 48 2.19 4.96 3.32
C LYS A 48 3.33 4.15 3.95
N ARG A 49 3.53 4.28 5.27
CA ARG A 49 4.56 3.50 5.99
C ARG A 49 4.32 1.99 5.88
N ILE A 50 3.07 1.55 6.00
CA ILE A 50 2.71 0.13 5.90
C ILE A 50 2.88 -0.38 4.48
N PHE A 51 2.55 0.43 3.47
CA PHE A 51 2.77 0.08 2.07
C PHE A 51 4.24 -0.21 1.76
N PHE A 52 5.16 0.67 2.18
CA PHE A 52 6.59 0.43 1.98
C PHE A 52 7.05 -0.86 2.69
N ARG A 53 6.59 -1.12 3.93
CA ARG A 53 6.85 -2.40 4.61
C ARG A 53 6.31 -3.59 3.82
N ALA A 54 5.12 -3.45 3.25
CA ALA A 54 4.45 -4.51 2.52
C ALA A 54 5.20 -4.90 1.24
N ILE A 55 5.65 -3.94 0.43
CA ILE A 55 6.41 -4.24 -0.81
C ILE A 55 7.78 -4.84 -0.51
N HIS A 56 8.40 -4.49 0.62
CA HIS A 56 9.63 -5.16 1.09
C HIS A 56 9.38 -6.61 1.52
N ALA A 57 8.25 -6.87 2.18
CA ALA A 57 7.88 -8.23 2.62
C ALA A 57 7.37 -9.11 1.48
N CYS A 58 6.71 -8.53 0.48
CA CYS A 58 6.07 -9.24 -0.63
C CYS A 58 6.50 -8.66 -1.99
N PRO A 59 7.81 -8.64 -2.32
CA PRO A 59 8.31 -7.97 -3.53
C PRO A 59 7.77 -8.57 -4.82
N TRP A 60 7.38 -9.83 -4.84
CA TRP A 60 6.83 -10.53 -6.02
C TRP A 60 5.39 -10.13 -6.39
N SER A 61 4.67 -9.43 -5.49
CA SER A 61 3.25 -9.21 -5.66
C SER A 61 2.94 -7.97 -6.50
N LYS A 62 2.87 -8.12 -7.82
CA LYS A 62 2.52 -7.01 -8.74
C LYS A 62 1.29 -6.22 -8.30
N ARG A 63 0.26 -6.90 -7.82
CA ARG A 63 -0.99 -6.24 -7.37
C ARG A 63 -0.81 -5.40 -6.11
N LEU A 64 0.12 -5.76 -5.22
CA LEU A 64 0.46 -4.94 -4.07
C LEU A 64 1.18 -3.66 -4.50
N TRP A 65 2.12 -3.75 -5.44
CA TRP A 65 2.78 -2.58 -6.01
C TRP A 65 1.78 -1.63 -6.69
N LEU A 66 0.89 -2.16 -7.54
CA LEU A 66 -0.15 -1.38 -8.21
C LEU A 66 -1.12 -0.70 -7.23
N ASP A 67 -1.42 -1.34 -6.09
CA ASP A 67 -2.23 -0.71 -5.05
C ASP A 67 -1.58 0.60 -4.52
N GLY A 68 -0.24 0.72 -4.54
CA GLY A 68 0.45 1.96 -4.19
C GLY A 68 0.19 3.09 -5.18
N PHE A 69 0.26 2.79 -6.47
CA PHE A 69 -0.02 3.76 -7.52
C PHE A 69 -1.49 4.17 -7.56
N LEU A 70 -2.42 3.24 -7.36
CA LEU A 70 -3.86 3.52 -7.46
C LEU A 70 -4.47 4.07 -6.18
N LYS A 71 -4.04 3.60 -5.00
CA LYS A 71 -4.69 3.95 -3.72
C LYS A 71 -3.90 4.96 -2.90
N LEU A 72 -2.62 5.17 -3.22
CA LEU A 72 -1.76 6.10 -2.50
C LEU A 72 -1.24 7.22 -3.40
N ASN A 73 -1.75 7.41 -4.63
CA ASN A 73 -1.36 8.53 -5.50
C ASN A 73 -1.57 9.90 -4.85
N CYS A 74 -2.62 10.06 -4.04
CA CYS A 74 -2.91 11.30 -3.33
C CYS A 74 -2.01 11.53 -2.11
N ILE A 75 -1.21 10.53 -1.71
CA ILE A 75 -0.35 10.54 -0.51
C ILE A 75 1.14 10.49 -0.89
N LEU A 76 1.46 9.83 -2.00
CA LEU A 76 2.81 9.71 -2.54
C LEU A 76 3.08 10.90 -3.45
N THR A 77 4.28 11.47 -3.32
CA THR A 77 4.72 12.53 -4.23
C THR A 77 5.07 11.94 -5.60
N GLY A 78 5.03 12.76 -6.65
CA GLY A 78 5.43 12.31 -8.00
C GLY A 78 6.84 11.73 -8.05
N LYS A 79 7.76 12.27 -7.24
CA LYS A 79 9.11 11.71 -7.08
C LYS A 79 9.07 10.29 -6.49
N GLU A 80 8.34 10.09 -5.39
CA GLU A 80 8.23 8.76 -4.77
C GLU A 80 7.56 7.73 -5.68
N LEU A 81 6.60 8.14 -6.50
CA LEU A 81 5.99 7.26 -7.51
C LEU A 81 7.00 6.90 -8.61
N SER A 82 7.81 7.86 -9.06
CA SER A 82 8.90 7.62 -10.03
C SER A 82 9.94 6.65 -9.47
N ASP A 83 10.41 6.89 -8.23
CA ASP A 83 11.37 6.03 -7.54
C ASP A 83 10.79 4.62 -7.35
N LEU A 84 9.50 4.51 -6.98
CA LEU A 84 8.80 3.24 -6.85
C LEU A 84 8.72 2.50 -8.19
N GLN A 85 8.47 3.21 -9.29
CA GLN A 85 8.41 2.63 -10.63
C GLN A 85 9.78 2.08 -11.06
N GLU A 86 10.87 2.76 -10.73
CA GLU A 86 12.23 2.28 -10.98
C GLU A 86 12.50 0.98 -10.23
N VAL A 87 12.24 0.94 -8.92
CA VAL A 87 12.42 -0.29 -8.13
C VAL A 87 11.51 -1.42 -8.63
N MET A 88 10.29 -1.10 -9.05
CA MET A 88 9.36 -2.09 -9.61
C MET A 88 9.90 -2.70 -10.92
N ARG A 89 10.53 -1.89 -11.79
CA ARG A 89 11.21 -2.38 -12.99
C ARG A 89 12.42 -3.25 -12.66
N ASP A 90 13.23 -2.87 -11.68
CA ASP A 90 14.39 -3.68 -11.23
C ASP A 90 13.98 -5.04 -10.67
N LYS A 91 12.74 -5.17 -10.20
CA LYS A 91 12.12 -6.44 -9.77
C LYS A 91 11.42 -7.20 -10.90
N GLU A 92 11.61 -6.78 -12.15
CA GLU A 92 11.00 -7.34 -13.36
C GLU A 92 9.45 -7.31 -13.34
N LEU A 93 8.87 -6.44 -12.51
CA LEU A 93 7.43 -6.25 -12.41
C LEU A 93 6.97 -5.20 -13.43
N ASN A 94 6.85 -5.60 -14.69
CA ASN A 94 6.52 -4.65 -15.77
C ASN A 94 5.03 -4.29 -15.78
N MET A 95 4.69 -3.00 -15.85
CA MET A 95 3.31 -2.57 -16.13
C MET A 95 3.00 -2.73 -17.62
N ARG A 96 1.80 -3.20 -17.95
CA ARG A 96 1.35 -3.40 -19.35
C ARG A 96 0.92 -2.09 -20.01
N THR A 97 0.61 -1.10 -19.19
CA THR A 97 0.08 0.22 -19.53
C THR A 97 1.03 1.24 -18.93
N ASP A 98 1.30 2.34 -19.63
CA ASP A 98 2.18 3.39 -19.12
C ASP A 98 1.59 3.99 -17.82
N ILE A 99 2.45 4.36 -16.87
CA ILE A 99 2.01 4.96 -15.61
C ILE A 99 1.23 6.27 -15.86
N TYR A 100 1.61 7.01 -16.90
CA TYR A 100 0.95 8.24 -17.28
C TYR A 100 -0.47 7.99 -17.76
N GLU A 101 -0.72 6.90 -18.49
CA GLU A 101 -2.08 6.52 -18.92
C GLU A 101 -2.98 6.15 -17.74
N ILE A 102 -2.43 5.51 -16.70
CA ILE A 102 -3.19 5.15 -15.48
C ILE A 102 -3.54 6.42 -14.69
N LEU A 103 -2.59 7.34 -14.51
CA LEU A 103 -2.80 8.59 -13.80
C LEU A 103 -3.78 9.51 -14.55
N LEU A 104 -3.73 9.54 -15.89
CA LEU A 104 -4.67 10.29 -16.73
C LEU A 104 -6.11 9.77 -16.66
N GLN A 105 -6.31 8.46 -16.48
CA GLN A 105 -7.66 7.90 -16.33
C GLN A 105 -8.34 8.31 -15.02
N ASP A 106 -7.59 8.48 -13.93
CA ASP A 106 -8.15 8.93 -12.65
C ASP A 106 -8.58 10.42 -12.71
N GLU A 107 -7.87 11.27 -13.46
CA GLU A 107 -8.27 12.67 -13.65
C GLU A 107 -9.47 12.87 -14.59
N LEU A 108 -9.73 11.93 -15.51
CA LEU A 108 -10.87 12.01 -16.43
C LEU A 108 -12.20 11.53 -15.82
N ILE A 109 -12.18 11.02 -14.59
CA ILE A 109 -13.35 10.45 -13.89
C ILE A 109 -13.72 11.27 -12.63
N ALA A 110 -12.91 12.27 -12.25
CA ALA A 110 -13.22 13.25 -11.20
C ALA A 110 -13.97 14.47 -11.74
#